data_AF-A0ABD0P3F6-F1
#
_entry.id   AF-A0ABD0P3F6-F1
#
_cell.length_a   1.000
_cell.length_b   1.000
_cell.length_c   1.000
_cell.angle_alpha   90.00
_cell.angle_beta   90.00
_cell.angle_gamma   90.00
#
_symmetry.space_group_name_H-M   'P 1'
#
loop_
_entity.id
_entity.type
_entity.pdbx_description
1 polymer ?
#
loop_
_entity_poly.entity_id
_entity_poly.type
_entity_poly.pdbx_seq_one_letter_code
_entity_poly.pdbx_strand_id
1 'polypeptide(L)'
;REELIERVLLSSMLNPGEQWQPFRHHGRTFTLEYRLRFRCDTNYYGPLCNKLCRARDDFFGHFDCDPSGIKVCKEGWTGPECRQ
;
A
#
# COMPACT_ATOMS: atom_id res chain seq x y z
N ARG A 1 35.94 14.15 -6.66
CA ARG A 1 35.28 13.82 -7.94
C ARG A 1 34.39 12.63 -7.65
N GLU A 2 33.08 12.72 -7.90
CA GLU A 2 32.18 11.59 -7.74
C GLU A 2 32.13 10.82 -9.07
N GLU A 3 32.41 9.52 -9.02
CA GLU A 3 32.40 8.63 -10.18
C GLU A 3 31.38 7.51 -9.94
N LEU A 4 30.50 7.27 -10.92
CA LEU A 4 29.44 6.26 -10.82
C LEU A 4 30.07 4.85 -10.87
N ILE A 5 29.81 4.04 -9.84
CA ILE A 5 30.27 2.65 -9.78
C ILE A 5 29.41 1.76 -10.70
N GLU A 6 28.09 1.75 -10.51
CA GLU A 6 27.17 0.90 -11.28
C GLU A 6 25.74 1.46 -11.27
N ARG A 7 24.91 1.09 -12.26
CA ARG A 7 23.51 1.49 -12.38
C ARG A 7 22.65 0.28 -12.74
N VAL A 8 21.50 0.16 -12.09
CA VAL A 8 20.54 -0.94 -12.24
C VAL A 8 19.19 -0.39 -12.67
N LEU A 9 18.57 -1.00 -13.68
CA LEU A 9 17.20 -0.73 -14.10
C LEU A 9 16.36 -1.97 -13.80
N LEU A 10 15.37 -1.84 -12.92
CA LEU A 10 14.48 -2.93 -12.51
C LEU A 10 13.06 -2.67 -13.03
N SER A 11 12.47 -3.65 -13.71
CA SER A 11 11.04 -3.68 -14.04
C SER A 11 10.42 -4.90 -13.37
N SER A 12 9.56 -4.65 -12.37
CA SER A 12 8.88 -5.70 -11.61
C SER A 12 7.54 -5.19 -11.08
N MET A 13 6.62 -6.10 -10.80
CA MET A 13 5.36 -5.80 -10.12
C MET A 13 5.53 -5.91 -8.61
N LEU A 14 5.27 -4.81 -7.90
CA LEU A 14 5.22 -4.77 -6.44
C LEU A 14 3.77 -4.61 -6.00
N ASN A 15 3.28 -5.57 -5.20
CA ASN A 15 1.98 -5.43 -4.54
C ASN A 15 2.16 -4.67 -3.21
N PRO A 16 1.15 -3.88 -2.79
CA PRO A 16 1.18 -3.23 -1.48
C PRO A 16 1.27 -4.25 -0.35
N GLY A 17 2.10 -3.97 0.65
CA GLY A 17 2.18 -4.78 1.86
C GLY A 17 3.36 -4.43 2.76
N GLU A 18 3.37 -5.00 3.96
CA GLU A 18 4.46 -4.80 4.92
C GLU A 18 5.71 -5.63 4.61
N GLN A 19 5.58 -6.64 3.75
CA GLN A 19 6.65 -7.56 3.42
C GLN A 19 7.69 -6.91 2.51
N TRP A 20 8.97 -7.05 2.89
CA TRP A 20 10.10 -6.61 2.07
C TRP A 20 10.42 -7.64 0.99
N GLN A 21 10.58 -7.19 -0.24
CA GLN A 21 11.04 -8.03 -1.35
C GLN A 21 12.54 -7.81 -1.59
N PRO A 22 13.37 -8.87 -1.53
CA PRO A 22 14.79 -8.77 -1.79
C PRO A 22 15.09 -8.72 -3.30
N PHE A 23 16.03 -7.86 -3.67
CA PHE A 23 16.57 -7.73 -5.02
C PHE A 23 18.08 -7.82 -4.94
N ARG A 24 18.65 -8.55 -5.90
CA ARG A 24 20.09 -8.74 -6.02
C ARG A 24 20.51 -8.45 -7.46
N HIS A 25 21.44 -7.53 -7.63
CA HIS A 25 22.11 -7.25 -8.89
C HIS A 25 23.55 -7.73 -8.80
N HIS A 26 23.90 -8.68 -9.67
CA HIS A 26 25.25 -9.16 -9.82
C HIS A 26 25.93 -8.40 -10.96
N GLY A 27 26.64 -7.34 -10.59
CA GLY A 27 27.45 -6.56 -11.50
C GLY A 27 28.80 -7.21 -11.80
N ARG A 28 29.54 -6.61 -12.72
CA ARG A 28 30.87 -7.11 -13.13
C ARG A 28 31.94 -6.88 -12.06
N THR A 29 31.82 -5.79 -11.30
CA THR A 29 32.81 -5.37 -10.29
C THR A 29 32.23 -5.38 -8.87
N PHE A 30 30.90 -5.32 -8.75
CA PHE A 30 30.21 -5.16 -7.48
C PHE A 30 28.90 -5.95 -7.49
N THR A 31 28.48 -6.45 -6.32
CA THR A 31 27.15 -7.03 -6.12
C THR A 31 26.33 -6.09 -5.24
N LEU A 32 25.17 -5.67 -5.73
CA LEU A 32 24.23 -4.82 -5.00
C LEU A 32 23.06 -5.68 -4.50
N GLU A 33 22.85 -5.68 -3.19
CA GLU A 33 21.68 -6.27 -2.55
C GLU A 33 20.85 -5.18 -1.90
N TYR A 34 19.57 -5.13 -2.24
CA TYR A 34 18.64 -4.14 -1.70
C TYR A 34 17.26 -4.77 -1.50
N ARG A 35 16.41 -4.09 -0.73
CA ARG A 35 15.04 -4.53 -0.48
C ARG A 35 14.10 -3.39 -0.78
N LEU A 36 13.01 -3.69 -1.49
CA LEU A 36 11.93 -2.74 -1.74
C LEU A 36 10.64 -3.24 -1.10
N ARG A 37 9.80 -2.30 -0.67
CA ARG A 37 8.40 -2.57 -0.33
C ARG A 37 7.55 -1.42 -0.85
N PHE A 38 6.35 -1.76 -1.31
CA PHE A 38 5.33 -0.79 -1.69
C PHE A 38 4.27 -0.79 -0.58
N ARG A 39 3.92 0.39 -0.07
CA ARG A 39 2.92 0.53 1.00
C ARG A 39 1.92 1.60 0.64
N CYS A 40 0.67 1.35 1.00
CA CYS A 40 -0.34 2.38 0.94
C CYS A 40 -0.18 3.35 2.11
N ASP A 41 -0.57 4.60 1.87
CA ASP A 41 -0.75 5.56 2.95
C ASP A 41 -1.91 5.16 3.86
N THR A 42 -1.95 5.76 5.05
CA THR A 42 -3.02 5.50 6.01
C THR A 42 -4.38 5.75 5.39
N ASN A 43 -5.33 4.81 5.59
CA ASN A 43 -6.69 4.83 5.03
C ASN A 43 -6.77 4.56 3.51
N TYR A 44 -5.66 4.27 2.83
CA TYR A 44 -5.66 3.86 1.42
C TYR A 44 -5.47 2.35 1.28
N TYR A 45 -6.25 1.75 0.38
CA TYR A 45 -6.36 0.31 0.22
C TYR A 45 -6.33 -0.09 -1.27
N GLY A 46 -6.31 -1.40 -1.50
CA GLY A 46 -6.32 -2.01 -2.81
C GLY A 46 -4.93 -2.07 -3.47
N PRO A 47 -4.81 -2.79 -4.60
CA PRO A 47 -3.52 -3.06 -5.24
C PRO A 47 -2.80 -1.80 -5.76
N LEU A 48 -3.54 -0.71 -5.96
CA LEU A 48 -3.01 0.57 -6.45
C LEU A 48 -3.01 1.66 -5.37
N CYS A 49 -3.33 1.33 -4.11
CA CYS A 49 -3.42 2.29 -3.01
C CYS A 49 -4.29 3.52 -3.31
N ASN A 50 -5.35 3.35 -4.12
CA ASN A 50 -6.20 4.45 -4.58
C ASN A 50 -7.63 4.40 -4.02
N LYS A 51 -7.95 3.36 -3.22
CA LYS A 51 -9.24 3.24 -2.56
C LYS A 51 -9.16 3.84 -1.16
N LEU A 52 -9.77 5.01 -0.97
CA LEU A 52 -9.82 5.68 0.34
C LEU A 52 -10.97 5.12 1.19
N CYS A 53 -10.66 4.69 2.40
CA CYS A 53 -11.63 4.39 3.43
C CYS A 53 -11.09 4.85 4.78
N ARG A 54 -11.70 5.89 5.36
CA ARG A 54 -11.40 6.35 6.72
C ARG A 54 -12.60 6.06 7.59
N ALA A 55 -12.40 5.29 8.66
CA ALA A 55 -13.44 5.00 9.63
C ALA A 55 -14.11 6.29 10.11
N ARG A 56 -15.42 6.26 10.26
CA ARG A 56 -16.26 7.42 10.56
C ARG A 56 -17.42 7.02 11.46
N ASP A 57 -17.76 7.90 12.37
CA ASP A 57 -18.88 7.73 13.28
C ASP A 57 -19.48 9.10 13.59
N ASP A 58 -20.14 9.68 12.59
CA ASP A 58 -20.74 11.02 12.64
C ASP A 58 -21.95 11.10 11.70
N PHE A 59 -22.55 12.29 11.55
CA PHE A 59 -23.73 12.51 10.71
C PHE A 59 -23.60 12.02 9.25
N PHE A 60 -22.38 11.88 8.72
CA PHE A 60 -22.11 11.42 7.37
C PHE A 60 -21.91 9.91 7.25
N GLY A 61 -21.88 9.15 8.36
CA GLY A 61 -21.81 7.69 8.31
C GLY A 61 -21.22 7.05 9.57
N HIS A 62 -21.60 5.79 9.79
CA HIS A 62 -21.26 5.00 10.97
C HIS A 62 -20.64 3.67 10.53
N PHE A 63 -19.34 3.67 10.27
CA PHE A 63 -18.63 2.52 9.73
C PHE A 63 -17.15 2.46 10.10
N ASP A 64 -16.64 1.24 10.16
CA ASP A 64 -15.21 0.95 10.14
C ASP A 64 -14.78 0.50 8.73
N CYS A 65 -13.47 0.38 8.49
CA CYS A 65 -12.94 -0.05 7.20
C CYS A 65 -12.30 -1.43 7.33
N ASP A 66 -12.70 -2.37 6.48
CA ASP A 66 -12.06 -3.68 6.43
C ASP A 66 -10.66 -3.62 5.77
N PRO A 67 -9.88 -4.72 5.77
CA PRO A 67 -8.57 -4.75 5.13
C PRO A 67 -8.58 -4.52 3.61
N SER A 68 -9.74 -4.62 2.95
CA SER A 68 -9.92 -4.32 1.53
C SER A 68 -10.38 -2.88 1.28
N GLY A 69 -10.54 -2.07 2.33
CA GLY A 69 -11.05 -0.71 2.31
C GLY A 69 -12.56 -0.61 2.04
N ILE A 70 -13.34 -1.69 2.26
CA ILE A 70 -14.80 -1.65 2.23
C ILE A 70 -15.32 -1.10 3.57
N LYS A 71 -16.36 -0.27 3.50
CA LYS A 71 -17.07 0.22 4.69
C LYS A 71 -17.86 -0.91 5.31
N VAL A 72 -17.62 -1.18 6.59
CA VAL A 72 -18.37 -2.13 7.40
C VAL A 72 -19.22 -1.33 8.36
N CYS A 73 -20.53 -1.35 8.15
CA CYS A 73 -21.46 -0.58 8.98
C CYS A 73 -21.42 -1.08 10.43
N LYS A 74 -21.48 -0.13 11.36
CA LYS A 74 -21.64 -0.44 12.79
C LYS A 74 -23.04 -1.02 13.04
N GLU A 75 -23.21 -1.66 14.18
CA GLU A 75 -24.50 -2.25 14.56
C GLU A 75 -25.63 -1.19 14.52
N GLY A 76 -26.75 -1.55 13.89
CA GLY A 76 -27.89 -0.65 13.70
C GLY A 76 -27.81 0.25 12.47
N TRP A 77 -26.73 0.21 11.69
CA TRP A 77 -26.54 1.02 10.48
C TRP A 77 -26.43 0.19 9.21
N THR A 78 -26.93 0.74 8.10
CA THR A 78 -27.03 0.09 6.79
C THR A 78 -26.87 1.08 5.63
N GLY A 79 -26.86 0.54 4.41
CA GLY A 79 -26.69 1.29 3.17
C GLY A 79 -25.21 1.53 2.81
N PRO A 80 -24.92 2.02 1.59
CA PRO A 80 -23.55 2.13 1.06
C PRO A 80 -22.66 3.12 1.83
N GLU A 81 -23.26 4.08 2.55
CA GLU A 81 -22.57 5.05 3.40
C GLU A 81 -22.78 4.79 4.89
N CYS A 82 -23.48 3.70 5.26
CA CYS A 82 -23.82 3.36 6.64
C CYS A 82 -24.51 4.53 7.38
N ARG A 83 -25.61 5.02 6.80
CA ARG A 83 -26.39 6.18 7.28
C ARG A 83 -27.86 5.87 7.53
N GLN A 84 -28.29 4.61 7.34
CA GLN A 84 -29.68 4.17 7.37
C GLN A 84 -29.91 3.18 8.49
#